data_AF-A0A537C0I5-F1
#
_entry.id   AF-A0A537C0I5-F1
#
_cell.length_a   1.000
_cell.length_b   1.000
_cell.length_c   1.000
_cell.angle_alpha   90.00
_cell.angle_beta   90.00
_cell.angle_gamma   90.00
#
_symmetry.space_group_name_H-M   'P 1'
#
loop_
_entity.id
_entity.type
_entity.pdbx_description
1 polymer ?
#
loop_
_entity_poly.entity_id
_entity_poly.type
_entity_poly.pdbx_seq_one_letter_code
_entity_poly.pdbx_strand_id
1 'polypeptide(L)'
;MKFDLLIRNATVIDGTRAPRFAADVGVSSGKISRIGKLKEKGEIEIDACGRIAAPGFIDAHTHDDRLMLSAPDMAPKVSQGVTTVVAGNCGVSLAPAPRGMPQPVTPPLNLMDSEGTWFHFKSFREYVEALRAQPPATNCALLVGHSMLRVQTMDDLEKPASPREISSMRSMVEEALAAGAIGLSTGLYYEPASAAPTEEVIEVCRPLTARKGIYCTHMRDEGDRVVDSLEETFRIGRELGVPVVVSHHKLVGKPNHGRSAETLPIIEKAMRSQKIGLDCYPYCASSTILSVSRVGPASKVLVTWSKPHPEFAGMELTEIASKLRLSVPDAVEKLLPAGAIYFSMDERDVQRILGFEHTMIGSDGLPHDGAPHPRLWGTFPRVLGHYSRGLNLFPLETAVYKMTGLTARTFGLADRGVLKQGFAADIVVFDENEIDEAASFAKPIQRAKGIDTVIVNGAVVWREGKPTGARPGRVLARTA
;
A
#
# COMPACT_ATOMS: atom_id res chain seq x y z
N MET A 1 -14.89 32.74 -17.21
CA MET A 1 -13.65 32.12 -16.68
C MET A 1 -13.40 30.84 -17.47
N LYS A 2 -12.14 30.52 -17.81
CA LYS A 2 -11.74 29.29 -18.49
C LYS A 2 -11.16 28.33 -17.43
N PHE A 3 -11.47 27.04 -17.52
CA PHE A 3 -10.86 26.02 -16.64
C PHE A 3 -9.51 25.58 -17.22
N ASP A 4 -8.58 25.13 -16.38
CA ASP A 4 -7.31 24.54 -16.83
C ASP A 4 -7.58 23.21 -17.53
N LEU A 5 -8.45 22.41 -16.91
CA LEU A 5 -8.91 21.12 -17.42
C LEU A 5 -10.42 20.99 -17.16
N LEU A 6 -11.14 20.42 -18.12
CA LEU A 6 -12.57 20.17 -18.03
C LEU A 6 -12.90 18.75 -18.49
N ILE A 7 -13.47 17.97 -17.58
CA ILE A 7 -14.03 16.64 -17.87
C ILE A 7 -15.50 16.82 -18.22
N ARG A 8 -15.90 16.39 -19.41
CA ARG A 8 -17.26 16.55 -19.97
C ARG A 8 -18.04 15.26 -19.89
N ASN A 9 -19.36 15.37 -19.72
CA ASN A 9 -20.31 14.27 -19.93
C ASN A 9 -20.05 13.01 -19.08
N ALA A 10 -19.43 13.16 -17.91
CA ALA A 10 -19.10 12.03 -17.06
C ALA A 10 -20.32 11.56 -16.24
N THR A 11 -20.31 10.28 -15.89
CA THR A 11 -21.05 9.79 -14.73
C THR A 11 -20.13 9.88 -13.51
N VAL A 12 -20.45 10.73 -12.56
CA VAL A 12 -19.62 11.00 -11.38
C VAL A 12 -19.96 10.03 -10.26
N ILE A 13 -18.93 9.36 -9.73
CA ILE A 13 -18.95 8.69 -8.42
C ILE A 13 -18.04 9.48 -7.51
N ASP A 14 -18.60 10.26 -6.58
CA ASP A 14 -17.86 11.30 -5.87
C ASP A 14 -16.94 10.79 -4.74
N GLY A 15 -16.94 9.49 -4.45
CA GLY A 15 -16.15 8.88 -3.37
C GLY A 15 -16.77 9.00 -1.97
N THR A 16 -18.05 9.39 -1.85
CA THR A 16 -18.77 9.47 -0.57
C THR A 16 -19.68 8.26 -0.29
N ARG A 17 -19.74 7.30 -1.23
CA ARG A 17 -20.74 6.21 -1.29
C ARG A 17 -22.17 6.69 -1.64
N ALA A 18 -22.35 7.95 -2.03
CA ALA A 18 -23.61 8.44 -2.57
C ALA A 18 -23.89 7.83 -3.97
N PRO A 19 -25.17 7.79 -4.40
CA PRO A 19 -25.51 7.39 -5.76
C PRO A 19 -24.80 8.25 -6.81
N ARG A 20 -24.37 7.61 -7.91
CA ARG A 20 -23.74 8.29 -9.05
C ARG A 20 -24.68 9.29 -9.74
N PHE A 21 -24.12 10.32 -10.38
CA PHE A 21 -24.90 11.34 -11.10
C PHE A 21 -24.16 11.89 -12.33
N ALA A 22 -24.88 12.39 -13.33
CA ALA A 22 -24.27 12.98 -14.52
C ALA A 22 -23.77 14.41 -14.25
N ALA A 23 -22.51 14.71 -14.58
CA ALA A 23 -21.94 16.05 -14.44
C ALA A 23 -20.65 16.25 -15.26
N ASP A 24 -20.31 17.51 -15.50
CA ASP A 24 -18.96 17.93 -15.87
C ASP A 24 -18.15 18.25 -14.60
N VAL A 25 -16.82 18.12 -14.68
CA VAL A 25 -15.88 18.47 -13.60
C VAL A 25 -14.85 19.47 -14.12
N GLY A 26 -14.94 20.72 -13.63
CA GLY A 26 -14.03 21.80 -13.98
C GLY A 26 -12.89 21.93 -12.97
N VAL A 27 -11.65 21.99 -13.46
CA VAL A 27 -10.42 22.07 -12.68
C VAL A 27 -9.71 23.39 -12.94
N SER A 28 -9.26 24.05 -11.86
CA SER A 28 -8.44 25.26 -11.92
C SER A 28 -7.41 25.26 -10.80
N SER A 29 -6.18 25.65 -11.11
CA SER A 29 -5.04 25.71 -10.19
C SER A 29 -4.84 24.41 -9.42
N GLY A 30 -5.00 23.28 -10.11
CA GLY A 30 -4.85 21.95 -9.53
C GLY A 30 -5.95 21.51 -8.57
N LYS A 31 -7.06 22.25 -8.50
CA LYS A 31 -8.21 21.97 -7.64
C LYS A 31 -9.50 21.82 -8.43
N ILE A 32 -10.42 21.04 -7.89
CA ILE A 32 -11.79 20.95 -8.39
C ILE A 32 -12.45 22.31 -8.13
N SER A 33 -12.72 23.05 -9.19
CA SER A 33 -13.33 24.38 -9.12
C SER A 33 -14.84 24.28 -9.04
N ARG A 34 -15.47 23.47 -9.92
CA ARG A 34 -16.92 23.29 -9.99
C ARG A 34 -17.28 21.89 -10.51
N ILE A 35 -18.42 21.37 -10.06
CA ILE A 35 -19.04 20.12 -10.54
C ILE A 35 -20.49 20.43 -10.92
N GLY A 36 -20.94 19.99 -12.08
CA GLY A 36 -22.31 20.18 -12.56
C GLY A 36 -22.36 20.37 -14.08
N LYS A 37 -23.43 20.98 -14.60
CA LYS A 37 -23.52 21.31 -16.03
C LYS A 37 -22.76 22.61 -16.30
N LEU A 38 -21.64 22.54 -17.01
CA LEU A 38 -20.75 23.69 -17.21
C LEU A 38 -20.85 24.22 -18.65
N LYS A 39 -20.95 25.55 -18.83
CA LYS A 39 -21.02 26.18 -20.16
C LYS A 39 -19.65 26.69 -20.62
N GLU A 40 -18.76 26.91 -19.68
CA GLU A 40 -17.40 27.37 -19.89
C GLU A 40 -16.54 26.30 -20.58
N LYS A 41 -15.40 26.70 -21.15
CA LYS A 41 -14.44 25.81 -21.80
C LYS A 41 -13.26 25.49 -20.88
N GLY A 42 -12.63 24.33 -21.10
CA GLY A 42 -11.32 23.99 -20.56
C GLY A 42 -10.19 24.39 -21.50
N GLU A 43 -8.95 24.50 -21.01
CA GLU A 43 -7.76 24.49 -21.88
C GLU A 43 -7.52 23.08 -22.42
N ILE A 44 -7.64 22.10 -21.52
CA ILE A 44 -7.70 20.68 -21.85
C ILE A 44 -9.15 20.23 -21.67
N GLU A 45 -9.76 19.63 -22.69
CA GLU A 45 -11.07 19.00 -22.59
C GLU A 45 -10.93 17.47 -22.71
N ILE A 46 -11.59 16.76 -21.81
CA ILE A 46 -11.67 15.30 -21.79
C ILE A 46 -13.14 14.94 -21.92
N ASP A 47 -13.53 14.31 -23.02
CA ASP A 47 -14.88 13.75 -23.16
C ASP A 47 -14.94 12.41 -22.43
N ALA A 48 -15.75 12.34 -21.38
CA ALA A 48 -15.96 11.17 -20.55
C ALA A 48 -17.37 10.57 -20.73
N CYS A 49 -17.97 10.80 -21.90
CA CYS A 49 -19.23 10.17 -22.28
C CYS A 49 -19.14 8.63 -22.13
N GLY A 50 -20.09 8.05 -21.39
CA GLY A 50 -20.10 6.60 -21.09
C GLY A 50 -19.04 6.14 -20.08
N ARG A 51 -18.31 7.07 -19.44
CA ARG A 51 -17.25 6.79 -18.48
C ARG A 51 -17.60 7.29 -17.08
N ILE A 52 -16.98 6.67 -16.09
CA ILE A 52 -17.01 7.11 -14.70
C ILE A 52 -15.90 8.14 -14.48
N ALA A 53 -16.22 9.25 -13.82
CA ALA A 53 -15.23 10.11 -13.17
C ALA A 53 -15.32 9.93 -11.64
N ALA A 54 -14.23 9.51 -11.03
CA ALA A 54 -14.13 9.25 -9.59
C ALA A 54 -12.90 9.97 -8.99
N PRO A 55 -12.82 10.16 -7.66
CA PRO A 55 -11.57 10.56 -7.06
C PRO A 55 -10.50 9.53 -7.42
N GLY A 56 -9.29 9.99 -7.70
CA GLY A 56 -8.17 9.12 -7.93
C GLY A 56 -7.94 8.18 -6.75
N PHE A 57 -7.58 6.92 -7.05
CA PHE A 57 -7.50 5.90 -6.02
C PHE A 57 -6.30 6.15 -5.10
N ILE A 58 -6.51 5.87 -3.82
CA ILE A 58 -5.50 5.98 -2.77
C ILE A 58 -5.09 4.57 -2.38
N ASP A 59 -3.85 4.23 -2.69
CA ASP A 59 -3.27 2.94 -2.36
C ASP A 59 -2.83 2.92 -0.89
N ALA A 60 -3.64 2.26 -0.05
CA ALA A 60 -3.48 2.25 1.39
C ALA A 60 -2.20 1.52 1.86
N HIS A 61 -1.61 0.68 0.99
CA HIS A 61 -0.54 -0.22 1.39
C HIS A 61 0.46 -0.43 0.26
N THR A 62 1.61 0.23 0.34
CA THR A 62 2.68 0.13 -0.66
C THR A 62 4.06 -0.04 -0.04
N HIS A 63 4.96 -0.57 -0.87
CA HIS A 63 6.40 -0.57 -0.68
C HIS A 63 7.10 0.21 -1.80
N ASP A 64 6.52 1.37 -2.16
CA ASP A 64 6.96 2.21 -3.29
C ASP A 64 8.07 3.20 -2.91
N ASP A 65 8.61 3.12 -1.68
CA ASP A 65 9.52 4.11 -1.11
C ASP A 65 10.67 4.50 -2.06
N ARG A 66 11.29 3.49 -2.68
CA ARG A 66 12.32 3.65 -3.72
C ARG A 66 11.73 3.86 -5.11
N LEU A 67 10.61 3.24 -5.44
CA LEU A 67 9.98 3.35 -6.76
C LEU A 67 9.71 4.82 -7.12
N MET A 68 9.23 5.60 -6.15
CA MET A 68 8.94 7.03 -6.32
C MET A 68 10.15 7.87 -6.80
N LEU A 69 11.37 7.43 -6.52
CA LEU A 69 12.59 8.10 -6.96
C LEU A 69 13.22 7.40 -8.18
N SER A 70 13.17 6.07 -8.25
CA SER A 70 13.86 5.27 -9.27
C SER A 70 13.08 5.13 -10.58
N ALA A 71 11.74 5.09 -10.53
CA ALA A 71 10.85 5.13 -11.69
C ALA A 71 9.67 6.08 -11.38
N PRO A 72 9.93 7.41 -11.41
CA PRO A 72 9.01 8.41 -10.91
C PRO A 72 7.76 8.61 -11.78
N ASP A 73 7.64 7.91 -12.92
CA ASP A 73 6.40 7.84 -13.69
C ASP A 73 5.31 7.00 -13.00
N MET A 74 5.69 6.19 -12.00
CA MET A 74 4.80 5.37 -11.18
C MET A 74 3.86 4.50 -12.02
N ALA A 75 4.33 4.01 -13.18
CA ALA A 75 3.51 3.28 -14.15
C ALA A 75 2.69 2.12 -13.55
N PRO A 76 3.23 1.29 -12.61
CA PRO A 76 2.42 0.26 -11.96
C PRO A 76 1.18 0.81 -11.26
N LYS A 77 1.25 2.05 -10.73
CA LYS A 77 0.19 2.67 -9.94
C LYS A 77 -0.76 3.50 -10.80
N VAL A 78 -0.24 4.44 -11.59
CA VAL A 78 -1.09 5.32 -12.40
C VAL A 78 -1.86 4.55 -13.48
N SER A 79 -1.33 3.44 -13.99
CA SER A 79 -2.06 2.58 -14.94
C SER A 79 -3.28 1.87 -14.33
N GLN A 80 -3.43 1.91 -13.00
CA GLN A 80 -4.56 1.36 -12.25
C GLN A 80 -5.56 2.43 -11.78
N GLY A 81 -5.31 3.72 -12.04
CA GLY A 81 -6.12 4.81 -11.48
C GLY A 81 -5.62 5.40 -10.15
N VAL A 82 -4.47 4.93 -9.64
CA VAL A 82 -3.91 5.41 -8.38
C VAL A 82 -3.31 6.81 -8.55
N THR A 83 -3.66 7.70 -7.64
CA THR A 83 -3.14 9.08 -7.58
C THR A 83 -2.37 9.36 -6.30
N THR A 84 -2.52 8.55 -5.26
CA THR A 84 -1.82 8.69 -3.98
C THR A 84 -1.38 7.32 -3.47
N VAL A 85 -0.16 7.22 -2.97
CA VAL A 85 0.36 6.00 -2.32
C VAL A 85 0.67 6.25 -0.85
N VAL A 86 0.39 5.27 0.01
CA VAL A 86 0.88 5.23 1.40
C VAL A 86 2.07 4.30 1.45
N ALA A 87 3.27 4.84 1.71
CA ALA A 87 4.54 4.11 1.68
C ALA A 87 5.16 3.98 3.08
N GLY A 88 6.21 3.16 3.21
CA GLY A 88 6.86 2.90 4.50
C GLY A 88 6.11 1.89 5.38
N ASN A 89 5.44 0.90 4.79
CA ASN A 89 4.61 -0.09 5.50
C ASN A 89 5.40 -1.25 6.12
N CYS A 90 4.74 -2.02 6.99
CA CYS A 90 5.27 -3.27 7.58
C CYS A 90 6.61 -3.13 8.33
N GLY A 91 6.91 -1.95 8.88
CA GLY A 91 8.21 -1.68 9.52
C GLY A 91 9.34 -1.38 8.55
N VAL A 92 9.08 -1.39 7.25
CA VAL A 92 10.04 -1.22 6.16
C VAL A 92 9.87 0.17 5.55
N SER A 93 10.89 1.02 5.67
CA SER A 93 10.95 2.33 5.01
C SER A 93 12.35 2.60 4.48
N LEU A 94 12.47 3.42 3.42
CA LEU A 94 13.78 3.73 2.82
C LEU A 94 14.68 4.61 3.70
N ALA A 95 14.07 5.38 4.60
CA ALA A 95 14.72 6.30 5.52
C ALA A 95 14.12 6.18 6.94
N PRO A 96 14.85 6.62 7.98
CA PRO A 96 16.23 7.12 7.96
C PRO A 96 17.28 6.00 8.01
N ALA A 97 18.43 6.21 7.37
CA ALA A 97 19.58 5.29 7.26
C ALA A 97 20.92 5.98 7.62
N PRO A 98 21.08 6.60 8.81
CA PRO A 98 22.26 7.40 9.16
C PRO A 98 23.59 6.62 9.17
N ARG A 99 23.55 5.30 9.40
CA ARG A 99 24.73 4.43 9.38
C ARG A 99 24.94 3.75 8.01
N GLY A 100 24.14 4.10 7.00
CA GLY A 100 23.99 3.30 5.79
C GLY A 100 23.32 1.95 6.07
N MET A 101 23.31 1.05 5.09
CA MET A 101 22.75 -0.29 5.25
C MET A 101 23.85 -1.33 5.49
N PRO A 102 23.79 -2.11 6.59
CA PRO A 102 24.66 -3.27 6.78
C PRO A 102 24.57 -4.27 5.62
N GLN A 103 25.66 -4.97 5.35
CA GLN A 103 25.71 -6.03 4.33
C GLN A 103 25.87 -7.41 5.01
N PRO A 104 25.14 -8.44 4.57
CA PRO A 104 24.05 -8.37 3.59
C PRO A 104 22.85 -7.54 4.10
N VAL A 105 22.09 -6.92 3.18
CA VAL A 105 20.91 -6.12 3.54
C VAL A 105 19.91 -6.97 4.32
N THR A 106 19.55 -6.50 5.52
CA THR A 106 18.62 -7.19 6.42
C THR A 106 17.24 -7.40 5.79
N PRO A 107 16.77 -8.64 5.61
CA PRO A 107 15.40 -8.91 5.16
C PRO A 107 14.36 -8.46 6.21
N PRO A 108 13.18 -7.93 5.81
CA PRO A 108 12.71 -7.75 4.45
C PRO A 108 13.06 -6.38 3.82
N LEU A 109 13.99 -5.59 4.40
CA LEU A 109 14.40 -4.30 3.78
C LEU A 109 14.98 -4.52 2.37
N ASN A 110 15.58 -5.69 2.13
CA ASN A 110 16.08 -6.11 0.82
C ASN A 110 15.00 -6.23 -0.27
N LEU A 111 13.70 -6.24 0.07
CA LEU A 111 12.61 -6.11 -0.91
C LEU A 111 12.61 -4.74 -1.61
N MET A 112 13.11 -3.70 -0.95
CA MET A 112 13.27 -2.37 -1.57
C MET A 112 14.58 -2.28 -2.36
N ASP A 113 15.68 -2.78 -1.80
CA ASP A 113 16.97 -2.81 -2.49
C ASP A 113 17.90 -3.88 -1.92
N SER A 114 18.18 -4.92 -2.70
CA SER A 114 19.07 -6.02 -2.31
C SER A 114 20.54 -5.61 -2.21
N GLU A 115 20.94 -4.53 -2.88
CA GLU A 115 22.31 -4.02 -2.87
C GLU A 115 22.57 -3.02 -1.75
N GLY A 116 21.51 -2.50 -1.10
CA GLY A 116 21.62 -1.57 0.01
C GLY A 116 21.98 -0.13 -0.38
N THR A 117 22.26 0.12 -1.66
CA THR A 117 22.72 1.39 -2.21
C THR A 117 21.72 2.52 -2.08
N TRP A 118 20.42 2.22 -2.08
CA TRP A 118 19.35 3.22 -1.94
C TRP A 118 19.10 3.69 -0.50
N PHE A 119 19.65 2.98 0.49
CA PHE A 119 19.54 3.34 1.91
C PHE A 119 20.63 4.34 2.31
N HIS A 120 20.61 5.51 1.67
CA HIS A 120 21.62 6.55 1.87
C HIS A 120 21.08 7.84 2.51
N PHE A 121 19.76 7.93 2.73
CA PHE A 121 19.14 9.09 3.38
C PHE A 121 19.41 9.07 4.87
N LYS A 122 20.25 9.96 5.38
CA LYS A 122 20.68 9.93 6.78
C LYS A 122 19.57 10.36 7.74
N SER A 123 18.64 11.17 7.25
CA SER A 123 17.43 11.60 7.97
C SER A 123 16.19 11.35 7.13
N PHE A 124 15.03 11.33 7.76
CA PHE A 124 13.77 11.21 7.03
C PHE A 124 13.48 12.50 6.24
N ARG A 125 13.93 13.65 6.76
CA ARG A 125 13.90 14.94 6.05
C ARG A 125 14.62 14.92 4.72
N GLU A 126 15.82 14.35 4.64
CA GLU A 126 16.56 14.23 3.37
C GLU A 126 15.75 13.44 2.33
N TYR A 127 15.07 12.38 2.74
CA TYR A 127 14.19 11.61 1.85
C TYR A 127 12.97 12.43 1.38
N VAL A 128 12.30 13.13 2.30
CA VAL A 128 11.18 14.02 1.96
C VAL A 128 11.60 15.14 1.03
N GLU A 129 12.78 15.73 1.25
CA GLU A 129 13.34 16.78 0.41
C GLU A 129 13.72 16.26 -0.98
N ALA A 130 14.24 15.04 -1.09
CA ALA A 130 14.49 14.39 -2.37
C ALA A 130 13.20 14.18 -3.18
N LEU A 131 12.13 13.71 -2.53
CA LEU A 131 10.81 13.58 -3.16
C LEU A 131 10.22 14.93 -3.58
N ARG A 132 10.45 16.00 -2.82
CA ARG A 132 10.01 17.36 -3.20
C ARG A 132 10.81 17.93 -4.36
N ALA A 133 12.11 17.65 -4.41
CA ALA A 133 12.99 18.10 -5.49
C ALA A 133 12.73 17.33 -6.80
N GLN A 134 12.41 16.04 -6.69
CA GLN A 134 12.10 15.16 -7.82
C GLN A 134 10.79 14.42 -7.56
N PRO A 135 9.63 15.09 -7.75
CA PRO A 135 8.34 14.50 -7.46
C PRO A 135 8.06 13.28 -8.34
N PRO A 136 7.36 12.27 -7.80
CA PRO A 136 6.74 11.22 -8.61
C PRO A 136 5.44 11.69 -9.28
N ALA A 137 4.87 10.85 -10.15
CA ALA A 137 3.57 11.09 -10.78
C ALA A 137 2.42 11.10 -9.75
N THR A 138 2.49 10.28 -8.71
CA THR A 138 1.48 10.19 -7.64
C THR A 138 1.83 11.09 -6.46
N ASN A 139 0.84 11.48 -5.65
CA ASN A 139 1.10 11.96 -4.30
C ASN A 139 1.63 10.80 -3.42
N CYS A 140 2.24 11.15 -2.29
CA CYS A 140 2.70 10.17 -1.32
C CYS A 140 2.43 10.62 0.13
N ALA A 141 1.97 9.69 0.95
CA ALA A 141 1.90 9.83 2.40
C ALA A 141 2.83 8.79 3.02
N LEU A 142 3.75 9.22 3.89
CA LEU A 142 4.91 8.41 4.26
C LEU A 142 4.83 7.99 5.73
N LEU A 143 5.06 6.72 5.99
CA LEU A 143 5.28 6.16 7.33
C LEU A 143 6.79 5.95 7.54
N VAL A 144 7.26 6.07 8.78
CA VAL A 144 8.59 5.59 9.16
C VAL A 144 8.49 4.14 9.66
N GLY A 145 9.38 3.26 9.23
CA GLY A 145 9.32 1.83 9.54
C GLY A 145 10.12 1.44 10.79
N HIS A 146 9.50 0.77 11.75
CA HIS A 146 10.15 0.32 12.99
C HIS A 146 11.32 -0.65 12.77
N SER A 147 11.22 -1.59 11.81
CA SER A 147 12.33 -2.50 11.50
C SER A 147 13.54 -1.74 10.97
N MET A 148 13.32 -0.69 10.17
CA MET A 148 14.39 0.22 9.74
C MET A 148 15.06 0.89 10.95
N LEU A 149 14.27 1.37 11.91
CA LEU A 149 14.80 1.99 13.13
C LEU A 149 15.62 1.01 13.97
N ARG A 150 15.17 -0.23 14.15
CA ARG A 150 15.94 -1.28 14.83
C ARG A 150 17.27 -1.53 14.14
N VAL A 151 17.25 -1.75 12.81
CA VAL A 151 18.47 -1.98 12.01
C VAL A 151 19.48 -0.83 12.12
N GLN A 152 19.02 0.41 12.28
CA GLN A 152 19.91 1.58 12.38
C GLN A 152 20.39 1.88 13.81
N THR A 153 19.83 1.23 14.83
CA THR A 153 20.13 1.56 16.23
C THR A 153 20.74 0.40 16.99
N MET A 154 20.36 -0.84 16.65
CA MET A 154 20.70 -2.06 17.38
C MET A 154 21.75 -2.88 16.65
N ASP A 155 22.66 -3.46 17.42
CA ASP A 155 23.67 -4.40 16.88
C ASP A 155 23.17 -5.86 16.89
N ASP A 156 22.18 -6.18 17.75
CA ASP A 156 21.60 -7.52 17.90
C ASP A 156 20.07 -7.46 17.83
N LEU A 157 19.52 -7.82 16.68
CA LEU A 157 18.09 -7.73 16.39
C LEU A 157 17.26 -8.87 17.00
N GLU A 158 17.90 -9.91 17.54
CA GLU A 158 17.22 -11.06 18.16
C GLU A 158 16.80 -10.79 19.61
N LYS A 159 17.11 -9.61 20.14
CA LYS A 159 16.81 -9.19 21.51
C LYS A 159 15.81 -8.03 21.56
N PRO A 160 15.11 -7.83 22.68
CA PRO A 160 14.43 -6.56 22.97
C PRO A 160 15.42 -5.39 22.96
N ALA A 161 15.00 -4.23 22.46
CA ALA A 161 15.81 -3.02 22.50
C ALA A 161 16.03 -2.54 23.94
N SER A 162 17.25 -2.11 24.24
CA SER A 162 17.59 -1.44 25.49
C SER A 162 16.92 -0.07 25.59
N PRO A 163 16.81 0.53 26.79
CA PRO A 163 16.28 1.88 26.96
C PRO A 163 17.01 2.94 26.11
N ARG A 164 18.31 2.77 25.87
CA ARG A 164 19.10 3.68 25.03
C ARG A 164 18.76 3.54 23.54
N GLU A 165 18.57 2.31 23.06
CA GLU A 165 18.16 2.04 21.68
C GLU A 165 16.73 2.55 21.44
N ILE A 166 15.80 2.29 22.37
CA ILE A 166 14.44 2.86 22.34
C ILE A 166 14.48 4.38 22.27
N SER A 167 15.29 5.03 23.11
CA SER A 167 15.44 6.50 23.06
C SER A 167 15.98 6.97 21.71
N SER A 168 16.91 6.23 21.10
CA SER A 168 17.48 6.57 19.79
C SER A 168 16.45 6.42 18.68
N MET A 169 15.69 5.32 18.68
CA MET A 169 14.60 5.09 17.73
C MET A 169 13.52 6.18 17.88
N ARG A 170 13.15 6.54 19.12
CA ARG A 170 12.18 7.60 19.41
C ARG A 170 12.59 8.95 18.81
N SER A 171 13.86 9.33 18.96
CA SER A 171 14.38 10.57 18.35
C SER A 171 14.29 10.55 16.83
N MET A 172 14.52 9.39 16.18
CA MET A 172 14.33 9.25 14.74
C MET A 172 12.86 9.36 14.34
N VAL A 173 11.93 8.83 15.13
CA VAL A 173 10.48 9.00 14.91
C VAL A 173 10.06 10.46 15.04
N GLU A 174 10.55 11.17 16.06
CA GLU A 174 10.28 12.59 16.25
C GLU A 174 10.77 13.43 15.06
N GLU A 175 11.97 13.14 14.55
CA GLU A 175 12.53 13.75 13.35
C GLU A 175 11.66 13.47 12.13
N ALA A 176 11.27 12.22 11.90
CA ALA A 176 10.43 11.81 10.79
C ALA A 176 9.06 12.50 10.79
N LEU A 177 8.38 12.54 11.95
CA LEU A 177 7.10 13.26 12.10
C LEU A 177 7.26 14.76 11.87
N ALA A 178 8.38 15.36 12.31
CA ALA A 178 8.69 16.77 12.06
C ALA A 178 9.07 17.06 10.59
N ALA A 179 9.55 16.04 9.85
CA ALA A 179 9.86 16.12 8.43
C ALA A 179 8.62 15.95 7.54
N GLY A 180 7.57 15.32 8.05
CA GLY A 180 6.28 15.16 7.36
C GLY A 180 5.77 13.71 7.28
N ALA A 181 6.40 12.76 7.98
CA ALA A 181 5.82 11.43 8.14
C ALA A 181 4.42 11.54 8.77
N ILE A 182 3.46 10.79 8.25
CA ILE A 182 2.08 10.76 8.76
C ILE A 182 1.92 9.82 9.96
N GLY A 183 2.91 8.98 10.21
CA GLY A 183 2.87 7.95 11.22
C GLY A 183 4.07 7.01 11.19
N LEU A 184 3.92 5.87 11.86
CA LEU A 184 4.90 4.80 11.92
C LEU A 184 4.25 3.46 11.59
N SER A 185 5.00 2.57 10.96
CA SER A 185 4.59 1.19 10.73
C SER A 185 5.46 0.17 11.45
N THR A 186 4.89 -0.99 11.78
CA THR A 186 5.62 -2.15 12.32
C THR A 186 5.42 -3.39 11.45
N GLY A 187 6.38 -4.30 11.51
CA GLY A 187 6.30 -5.63 10.93
C GLY A 187 6.77 -6.66 11.92
N LEU A 188 5.96 -6.90 12.95
CA LEU A 188 6.32 -7.72 14.12
C LEU A 188 6.43 -9.21 13.79
N TYR A 189 5.95 -9.61 12.61
CA TYR A 189 6.14 -10.94 12.04
C TYR A 189 7.57 -11.18 11.54
N TYR A 190 8.27 -10.13 11.11
CA TYR A 190 9.57 -10.25 10.48
C TYR A 190 10.71 -10.31 11.50
N GLU A 191 11.75 -11.04 11.12
CA GLU A 191 12.94 -11.36 11.91
C GLU A 191 13.59 -10.11 12.55
N PRO A 192 13.71 -8.94 11.89
CA PRO A 192 14.31 -7.75 12.52
C PRO A 192 13.53 -7.19 13.70
N ALA A 193 12.24 -7.52 13.83
CA ALA A 193 11.34 -6.96 14.84
C ALA A 193 10.55 -8.02 15.62
N SER A 194 10.70 -9.31 15.32
CA SER A 194 9.97 -10.40 15.98
C SER A 194 10.29 -10.51 17.47
N ALA A 195 11.51 -10.14 17.86
CA ALA A 195 11.95 -10.06 19.25
C ALA A 195 11.48 -8.78 19.99
N ALA A 196 10.89 -7.80 19.30
CA ALA A 196 10.42 -6.57 19.92
C ALA A 196 9.20 -6.87 20.80
N PRO A 197 9.26 -6.63 22.12
CA PRO A 197 8.08 -6.74 22.98
C PRO A 197 7.10 -5.61 22.68
N THR A 198 5.82 -5.82 23.01
CA THR A 198 4.78 -4.78 22.85
C THR A 198 5.16 -3.45 23.50
N GLU A 199 5.84 -3.49 24.65
CA GLU A 199 6.30 -2.27 25.35
C GLU A 199 7.33 -1.47 24.57
N GLU A 200 8.23 -2.13 23.85
CA GLU A 200 9.19 -1.44 22.98
C GLU A 200 8.44 -0.67 21.88
N VAL A 201 7.46 -1.33 21.24
CA VAL A 201 6.66 -0.71 20.19
C VAL A 201 5.92 0.51 20.74
N ILE A 202 5.28 0.38 21.89
CA ILE A 202 4.59 1.50 22.56
C ILE A 202 5.58 2.64 22.82
N GLU A 203 6.74 2.37 23.40
CA GLU A 203 7.72 3.38 23.80
C GLU A 203 8.42 4.08 22.62
N VAL A 204 8.61 3.38 21.50
CA VAL A 204 9.11 3.98 20.25
C VAL A 204 8.02 4.83 19.59
N CYS A 205 6.75 4.43 19.70
CA CYS A 205 5.62 5.10 19.06
C CYS A 205 5.04 6.28 19.87
N ARG A 206 5.46 6.53 21.11
CA ARG A 206 4.99 7.65 21.94
C ARG A 206 4.93 9.02 21.21
N PRO A 207 5.87 9.39 20.32
CA PRO A 207 5.81 10.65 19.58
C PRO A 207 4.56 10.82 18.70
N LEU A 208 3.92 9.72 18.28
CA LEU A 208 2.70 9.76 17.46
C LEU A 208 1.56 10.52 18.14
N THR A 209 1.43 10.39 19.47
CA THR A 209 0.34 11.03 20.23
C THR A 209 0.38 12.55 20.09
N ALA A 210 1.55 13.16 20.33
CA ALA A 210 1.72 14.61 20.26
C ALA A 210 1.53 15.17 18.85
N ARG A 211 1.83 14.36 17.82
CA ARG A 211 1.70 14.74 16.40
C ARG A 211 0.40 14.27 15.76
N LYS A 212 -0.50 13.63 16.52
CA LYS A 212 -1.74 13.00 16.02
C LYS A 212 -1.50 12.07 14.83
N GLY A 213 -0.38 11.36 14.86
CA GLY A 213 0.05 10.41 13.84
C GLY A 213 -0.83 9.15 13.81
N ILE A 214 -0.47 8.23 12.92
CA ILE A 214 -1.13 6.92 12.77
C ILE A 214 -0.15 5.78 13.02
N TYR A 215 -0.64 4.68 13.59
CA TYR A 215 0.13 3.44 13.74
C TYR A 215 -0.38 2.40 12.74
N CYS A 216 0.47 1.91 11.84
CA CYS A 216 0.12 0.85 10.90
C CYS A 216 0.89 -0.42 11.24
N THR A 217 0.33 -1.60 11.04
CA THR A 217 1.02 -2.83 11.45
C THR A 217 0.74 -4.00 10.53
N HIS A 218 1.83 -4.59 10.05
CA HIS A 218 1.86 -6.02 9.77
C HIS A 218 1.97 -6.72 11.13
N MET A 219 0.85 -7.34 11.52
CA MET A 219 0.67 -7.97 12.82
C MET A 219 1.66 -9.09 13.08
N ARG A 220 1.93 -9.39 14.35
CA ARG A 220 2.92 -10.39 14.74
C ARG A 220 2.65 -11.79 14.18
N ASP A 221 1.38 -12.15 14.08
CA ASP A 221 0.93 -13.40 13.49
C ASP A 221 -0.40 -13.20 12.74
N GLU A 222 -0.52 -13.83 11.57
CA GLU A 222 -1.71 -13.78 10.70
C GLU A 222 -2.34 -15.17 10.54
N GLY A 223 -1.96 -16.13 11.38
CA GLY A 223 -2.41 -17.52 11.36
C GLY A 223 -2.96 -17.93 12.72
N ASP A 224 -2.30 -18.88 13.37
CA ASP A 224 -2.80 -19.55 14.57
C ASP A 224 -3.05 -18.54 15.73
N ARG A 225 -2.21 -17.52 15.85
CA ARG A 225 -2.24 -16.48 16.89
C ARG A 225 -2.75 -15.13 16.38
N VAL A 226 -3.56 -15.12 15.33
CA VAL A 226 -4.15 -13.89 14.77
C VAL A 226 -4.96 -13.09 15.80
N VAL A 227 -5.68 -13.75 16.70
CA VAL A 227 -6.49 -13.08 17.74
C VAL A 227 -5.59 -12.38 18.77
N ASP A 228 -4.53 -13.03 19.21
CA ASP A 228 -3.54 -12.42 20.11
C ASP A 228 -2.89 -11.20 19.46
N SER A 229 -2.59 -11.28 18.15
CA SER A 229 -1.96 -10.19 17.41
C SER A 229 -2.90 -9.01 17.18
N LEU A 230 -4.20 -9.28 16.99
CA LEU A 230 -5.23 -8.24 16.97
C LEU A 230 -5.32 -7.55 18.34
N GLU A 231 -5.34 -8.31 19.44
CA GLU A 231 -5.38 -7.72 20.78
C GLU A 231 -4.12 -6.92 21.09
N GLU A 232 -2.92 -7.40 20.71
CA GLU A 232 -1.67 -6.63 20.79
C GLU A 232 -1.79 -5.31 20.03
N THR A 233 -2.28 -5.35 18.79
CA THR A 233 -2.48 -4.17 17.95
C THR A 233 -3.43 -3.17 18.60
N PHE A 234 -4.56 -3.64 19.12
CA PHE A 234 -5.55 -2.76 19.75
C PHE A 234 -5.03 -2.17 21.05
N ARG A 235 -4.31 -2.96 21.86
CA ARG A 235 -3.64 -2.50 23.08
C ARG A 235 -2.68 -1.35 22.76
N ILE A 236 -1.79 -1.51 21.77
CA ILE A 236 -0.86 -0.46 21.33
C ILE A 236 -1.65 0.81 20.97
N GLY A 237 -2.73 0.67 20.19
CA GLY A 237 -3.60 1.80 19.84
C GLY A 237 -4.19 2.54 21.03
N ARG A 238 -4.67 1.81 22.06
CA ARG A 238 -5.23 2.40 23.30
C ARG A 238 -4.17 3.11 24.13
N GLU A 239 -3.02 2.47 24.32
CA GLU A 239 -1.90 2.99 25.11
C GLU A 239 -1.31 4.28 24.50
N LEU A 240 -1.33 4.39 23.17
CA LEU A 240 -0.87 5.57 22.45
C LEU A 240 -1.97 6.62 22.25
N GLY A 241 -3.25 6.23 22.32
CA GLY A 241 -4.37 7.11 22.00
C GLY A 241 -4.39 7.57 20.53
N VAL A 242 -3.86 6.75 19.61
CA VAL A 242 -3.78 7.07 18.17
C VAL A 242 -4.57 6.07 17.33
N PRO A 243 -5.01 6.43 16.11
CA PRO A 243 -5.62 5.48 15.20
C PRO A 243 -4.65 4.37 14.82
N VAL A 244 -5.17 3.16 14.66
CA VAL A 244 -4.41 2.00 14.19
C VAL A 244 -4.91 1.51 12.84
N VAL A 245 -4.02 0.96 12.00
CA VAL A 245 -4.36 0.29 10.74
C VAL A 245 -3.79 -1.12 10.76
N VAL A 246 -4.66 -2.12 10.68
CA VAL A 246 -4.27 -3.51 10.45
C VAL A 246 -3.99 -3.68 8.96
N SER A 247 -2.72 -3.80 8.62
CA SER A 247 -2.28 -3.95 7.23
C SER A 247 -2.70 -5.31 6.68
N HIS A 248 -3.05 -5.33 5.38
CA HIS A 248 -3.23 -6.51 4.53
C HIS A 248 -3.88 -7.70 5.27
N HIS A 249 -5.01 -7.45 5.94
CA HIS A 249 -5.64 -8.40 6.85
C HIS A 249 -5.94 -9.71 6.13
N LYS A 250 -5.52 -10.83 6.71
CA LYS A 250 -5.60 -12.16 6.10
C LYS A 250 -5.52 -13.27 7.15
N LEU A 251 -5.80 -14.50 6.71
CA LEU A 251 -5.69 -15.72 7.49
C LEU A 251 -4.78 -16.70 6.73
N VAL A 252 -3.60 -16.97 7.29
CA VAL A 252 -2.56 -17.77 6.64
C VAL A 252 -2.63 -19.24 7.05
N GLY A 253 -2.60 -20.12 6.05
CA GLY A 253 -2.55 -21.56 6.22
C GLY A 253 -3.93 -22.20 6.35
N LYS A 254 -4.05 -23.43 5.82
CA LYS A 254 -5.32 -24.19 5.78
C LYS A 254 -6.06 -24.28 7.13
N PRO A 255 -5.39 -24.48 8.28
CA PRO A 255 -6.08 -24.50 9.57
C PRO A 255 -6.81 -23.20 9.94
N ASN A 256 -6.40 -22.07 9.35
CA ASN A 256 -6.94 -20.75 9.64
C ASN A 256 -7.97 -20.26 8.60
N HIS A 257 -8.19 -21.02 7.53
CA HIS A 257 -9.20 -20.69 6.53
C HIS A 257 -10.61 -20.70 7.16
N GLY A 258 -11.40 -19.67 6.87
CA GLY A 258 -12.71 -19.41 7.46
C GLY A 258 -12.67 -18.47 8.68
N ARG A 259 -11.49 -18.27 9.31
CA ARG A 259 -11.38 -17.46 10.54
C ARG A 259 -11.57 -15.97 10.32
N SER A 260 -11.78 -15.47 9.09
CA SER A 260 -12.24 -14.09 8.93
C SER A 260 -13.65 -13.87 9.48
N ALA A 261 -14.45 -14.94 9.63
CA ALA A 261 -15.72 -14.89 10.37
C ALA A 261 -15.54 -14.69 11.89
N GLU A 262 -14.35 -14.97 12.44
CA GLU A 262 -13.99 -14.72 13.84
C GLU A 262 -13.34 -13.34 14.00
N THR A 263 -12.36 -13.02 13.15
CA THR A 263 -11.55 -11.80 13.32
C THR A 263 -12.28 -10.51 12.99
N LEU A 264 -13.16 -10.50 11.98
CA LEU A 264 -13.89 -9.29 11.60
C LEU A 264 -14.86 -8.79 12.70
N PRO A 265 -15.67 -9.65 13.36
CA PRO A 265 -16.44 -9.23 14.53
C PRO A 265 -15.60 -8.68 15.69
N ILE A 266 -14.40 -9.22 15.91
CA ILE A 266 -13.47 -8.72 16.93
C ILE A 266 -13.03 -7.29 16.58
N ILE A 267 -12.62 -7.06 15.32
CA ILE A 267 -12.24 -5.74 14.81
C ILE A 267 -13.41 -4.75 14.93
N GLU A 268 -14.61 -5.14 14.48
CA GLU A 268 -15.82 -4.31 14.55
C GLU A 268 -16.18 -3.94 15.99
N LYS A 269 -16.05 -4.88 16.93
CA LYS A 269 -16.28 -4.61 18.36
C LYS A 269 -15.28 -3.59 18.89
N ALA A 270 -14.00 -3.71 18.55
CA ALA A 270 -12.96 -2.78 18.98
C ALA A 270 -13.13 -1.39 18.35
N MET A 271 -13.65 -1.29 17.12
CA MET A 271 -13.95 -0.01 16.45
C MET A 271 -14.94 0.86 17.22
N ARG A 272 -15.74 0.29 18.13
CA ARG A 272 -16.70 1.04 18.97
C ARG A 272 -16.02 1.88 20.06
N SER A 273 -14.79 1.54 20.45
CA SER A 273 -14.07 2.21 21.54
C SER A 273 -12.75 2.87 21.10
N GLN A 274 -12.25 2.55 19.92
CA GLN A 274 -11.02 3.14 19.38
C GLN A 274 -11.04 3.23 17.84
N LYS A 275 -10.23 4.13 17.27
CA LYS A 275 -10.14 4.31 15.82
C LYS A 275 -9.28 3.19 15.20
N ILE A 276 -9.90 2.30 14.45
CA ILE A 276 -9.24 1.20 13.74
C ILE A 276 -9.59 1.29 12.26
N GLY A 277 -8.59 1.16 11.40
CA GLY A 277 -8.72 0.84 9.98
C GLY A 277 -8.11 -0.52 9.68
N LEU A 278 -8.42 -1.04 8.51
CA LEU A 278 -7.76 -2.22 7.94
C LEU A 278 -7.76 -2.11 6.42
N ASP A 279 -6.78 -2.72 5.78
CA ASP A 279 -6.71 -2.84 4.33
C ASP A 279 -6.55 -4.30 3.91
N CYS A 280 -6.86 -4.58 2.64
CA CYS A 280 -6.70 -5.90 2.03
C CYS A 280 -6.42 -5.75 0.54
N TYR A 281 -5.58 -6.63 -0.01
CA TYR A 281 -5.39 -6.79 -1.45
C TYR A 281 -6.30 -7.93 -1.97
N PRO A 282 -6.76 -7.86 -3.23
CA PRO A 282 -7.83 -8.73 -3.73
C PRO A 282 -7.35 -10.08 -4.30
N TYR A 283 -6.45 -10.76 -3.59
CA TYR A 283 -5.82 -12.01 -4.03
C TYR A 283 -5.64 -13.01 -2.89
N CYS A 284 -5.73 -14.31 -3.21
CA CYS A 284 -5.51 -15.41 -2.26
C CYS A 284 -4.04 -15.86 -2.12
N ALA A 285 -3.10 -15.08 -2.67
CA ALA A 285 -1.66 -15.29 -2.47
C ALA A 285 -1.00 -14.04 -1.88
N SER A 286 -0.04 -14.23 -0.97
CA SER A 286 0.81 -13.15 -0.44
C SER A 286 2.14 -13.12 -1.18
N SER A 287 2.95 -12.09 -0.96
CA SER A 287 4.30 -12.01 -1.51
C SER A 287 5.24 -11.35 -0.51
N THR A 288 6.40 -11.95 -0.28
CA THR A 288 7.47 -11.40 0.59
C THR A 288 8.77 -12.18 0.36
N ILE A 289 9.78 -12.00 1.21
CA ILE A 289 11.03 -12.76 1.17
C ILE A 289 10.80 -14.28 1.17
N LEU A 290 11.64 -15.03 0.45
CA LEU A 290 11.64 -16.49 0.48
C LEU A 290 12.06 -16.98 1.86
N SER A 291 11.33 -17.93 2.45
CA SER A 291 11.70 -18.54 3.73
C SER A 291 11.08 -19.92 3.88
N VAL A 292 11.84 -20.85 4.48
CA VAL A 292 11.38 -22.22 4.76
C VAL A 292 10.12 -22.24 5.63
N SER A 293 10.04 -21.38 6.66
CA SER A 293 8.88 -21.32 7.56
C SER A 293 7.60 -20.89 6.83
N ARG A 294 7.74 -20.08 5.78
CA ARG A 294 6.63 -19.54 4.97
C ARG A 294 6.18 -20.50 3.88
N VAL A 295 7.04 -21.43 3.45
CA VAL A 295 6.72 -22.48 2.48
C VAL A 295 5.74 -23.50 3.06
N GLY A 296 5.90 -23.90 4.32
CA GLY A 296 5.09 -24.95 4.96
C GLY A 296 3.58 -24.73 4.89
N PRO A 297 3.06 -23.54 5.27
CA PRO A 297 1.63 -23.25 5.19
C PRO A 297 1.07 -23.05 3.77
N ALA A 298 1.94 -22.90 2.76
CA ALA A 298 1.53 -22.59 1.39
C ALA A 298 1.22 -23.85 0.58
N SER A 299 0.15 -23.80 -0.20
CA SER A 299 -0.19 -24.89 -1.15
C SER A 299 0.69 -24.86 -2.41
N LYS A 300 1.22 -23.69 -2.74
CA LYS A 300 2.10 -23.42 -3.88
C LYS A 300 2.98 -22.23 -3.57
N VAL A 301 4.22 -22.26 -4.06
CA VAL A 301 5.19 -21.17 -3.91
C VAL A 301 5.83 -20.87 -5.26
N LEU A 302 5.76 -19.61 -5.71
CA LEU A 302 6.48 -19.12 -6.89
C LEU A 302 7.64 -18.24 -6.44
N VAL A 303 8.84 -18.44 -6.99
CA VAL A 303 9.99 -17.57 -6.70
C VAL A 303 9.85 -16.29 -7.51
N THR A 304 9.91 -15.11 -6.88
CA THR A 304 9.76 -13.82 -7.59
C THR A 304 11.10 -13.26 -8.06
N TRP A 305 12.16 -13.53 -7.29
CA TRP A 305 13.54 -13.24 -7.63
C TRP A 305 14.46 -14.10 -6.77
N SER A 306 15.68 -14.32 -7.23
CA SER A 306 16.78 -14.89 -6.45
C SER A 306 18.07 -14.21 -6.89
N LYS A 307 18.86 -13.72 -5.93
CA LYS A 307 20.15 -13.08 -6.22
C LYS A 307 21.16 -14.08 -6.81
N PRO A 308 21.39 -15.27 -6.22
CA PRO A 308 22.33 -16.24 -6.80
C PRO A 308 21.79 -16.94 -8.05
N HIS A 309 20.47 -17.02 -8.23
CA HIS A 309 19.82 -17.78 -9.30
C HIS A 309 18.67 -17.03 -9.99
N PRO A 310 18.94 -15.91 -10.68
CA PRO A 310 17.91 -15.10 -11.35
C PRO A 310 17.13 -15.87 -12.42
N GLU A 311 17.70 -16.94 -12.98
CA GLU A 311 17.05 -17.81 -13.98
C GLU A 311 15.79 -18.51 -13.46
N PHE A 312 15.59 -18.59 -12.15
CA PHE A 312 14.42 -19.23 -11.54
C PHE A 312 13.28 -18.27 -11.19
N ALA A 313 13.41 -16.98 -11.52
CA ALA A 313 12.32 -16.03 -11.32
C ALA A 313 11.06 -16.42 -12.12
N GLY A 314 9.91 -16.43 -11.45
CA GLY A 314 8.61 -16.84 -11.98
C GLY A 314 8.32 -18.35 -11.92
N MET A 315 9.31 -19.17 -11.53
CA MET A 315 9.15 -20.63 -11.47
C MET A 315 8.59 -21.10 -10.12
N GLU A 316 7.93 -22.27 -10.15
CA GLU A 316 7.43 -22.91 -8.93
C GLU A 316 8.59 -23.56 -8.15
N LEU A 317 8.61 -23.37 -6.83
CA LEU A 317 9.69 -23.84 -5.96
C LEU A 317 9.90 -25.37 -6.04
N THR A 318 8.82 -26.14 -6.19
CA THR A 318 8.86 -27.60 -6.35
C THR A 318 9.52 -28.02 -7.67
N GLU A 319 9.29 -27.27 -8.75
CA GLU A 319 9.93 -27.48 -10.04
C GLU A 319 11.44 -27.16 -9.96
N ILE A 320 11.79 -26.06 -9.29
CA ILE A 320 13.19 -25.68 -9.05
C ILE A 320 13.90 -26.76 -8.24
N ALA A 321 13.31 -27.22 -7.13
CA ALA A 321 13.86 -28.28 -6.29
C ALA A 321 14.11 -29.57 -7.10
N SER A 322 13.15 -29.97 -7.95
CA SER A 322 13.29 -31.10 -8.86
C SER A 322 14.45 -30.93 -9.86
N LYS A 323 14.54 -29.76 -10.51
CA LYS A 323 15.64 -29.43 -11.45
C LYS A 323 17.01 -29.46 -10.78
N LEU A 324 17.11 -28.97 -9.55
CA LEU A 324 18.33 -28.95 -8.77
C LEU A 324 18.65 -30.29 -8.08
N ARG A 325 17.70 -31.24 -8.10
CA ARG A 325 17.75 -32.52 -7.36
C ARG A 325 17.98 -32.32 -5.86
N LEU A 326 17.28 -31.34 -5.30
CA LEU A 326 17.34 -30.95 -3.89
C LEU A 326 15.99 -31.19 -3.21
N SER A 327 15.99 -31.30 -1.88
CA SER A 327 14.77 -31.14 -1.11
C SER A 327 14.27 -29.70 -1.22
N VAL A 328 12.99 -29.45 -0.91
CA VAL A 328 12.45 -28.07 -0.90
C VAL A 328 13.21 -27.17 0.09
N PRO A 329 13.51 -27.58 1.34
CA PRO A 329 14.36 -26.80 2.23
C PRO A 329 15.74 -26.48 1.66
N ASP A 330 16.47 -27.46 1.12
CA ASP A 330 17.80 -27.23 0.55
C ASP A 330 17.75 -26.32 -0.69
N ALA A 331 16.67 -26.43 -1.48
CA ALA A 331 16.45 -25.52 -2.61
C ALA A 331 16.21 -24.09 -2.14
N VAL A 332 15.46 -23.88 -1.05
CA VAL A 332 15.29 -22.55 -0.45
C VAL A 332 16.64 -21.98 -0.04
N GLU A 333 17.45 -22.73 0.72
CA GLU A 333 18.78 -22.27 1.16
C GLU A 333 19.66 -21.85 -0.02
N LYS A 334 19.62 -22.62 -1.11
CA LYS A 334 20.39 -22.32 -2.33
C LYS A 334 19.90 -21.08 -3.07
N LEU A 335 18.62 -20.73 -2.97
CA LEU A 335 18.02 -19.58 -3.64
C LEU A 335 18.23 -18.27 -2.86
N LEU A 336 18.53 -18.31 -1.57
CA LEU A 336 18.61 -17.12 -0.74
C LEU A 336 19.83 -16.23 -1.06
N PRO A 337 19.70 -14.89 -0.96
CA PRO A 337 18.46 -14.15 -0.73
C PRO A 337 17.54 -14.17 -1.96
N ALA A 338 16.24 -14.31 -1.71
CA ALA A 338 15.19 -14.43 -2.72
C ALA A 338 13.86 -13.88 -2.21
N GLY A 339 12.92 -13.65 -3.13
CA GLY A 339 11.51 -13.34 -2.87
C GLY A 339 10.59 -14.45 -3.38
N ALA A 340 9.37 -14.50 -2.88
CA ALA A 340 8.38 -15.49 -3.26
C ALA A 340 6.93 -15.03 -3.09
N ILE A 341 6.05 -15.66 -3.87
CA ILE A 341 4.59 -15.61 -3.75
C ILE A 341 4.12 -16.88 -3.06
N TYR A 342 3.26 -16.74 -2.06
CA TYR A 342 2.75 -17.84 -1.23
C TYR A 342 1.23 -17.99 -1.38
N PHE A 343 0.78 -19.11 -1.92
CA PHE A 343 -0.65 -19.43 -2.05
C PHE A 343 -1.15 -20.08 -0.76
N SER A 344 -1.43 -19.25 0.24
CA SER A 344 -1.72 -19.68 1.62
C SER A 344 -3.04 -19.16 2.19
N MET A 345 -3.83 -18.39 1.43
CA MET A 345 -5.13 -17.86 1.87
C MET A 345 -6.30 -18.53 1.13
N ASP A 346 -7.51 -18.43 1.69
CA ASP A 346 -8.76 -18.86 1.07
C ASP A 346 -9.50 -17.68 0.44
N GLU A 347 -9.97 -17.84 -0.79
CA GLU A 347 -10.70 -16.81 -1.54
C GLU A 347 -11.98 -16.34 -0.83
N ARG A 348 -12.66 -17.22 -0.08
CA ARG A 348 -13.88 -16.84 0.66
C ARG A 348 -13.54 -15.91 1.83
N ASP A 349 -12.38 -16.08 2.46
CA ASP A 349 -11.92 -15.15 3.48
C ASP A 349 -11.55 -13.80 2.87
N VAL A 350 -10.85 -13.79 1.74
CA VAL A 350 -10.52 -12.56 1.00
C VAL A 350 -11.80 -11.81 0.64
N GLN A 351 -12.81 -12.48 0.07
CA GLN A 351 -14.11 -11.86 -0.23
C GLN A 351 -14.81 -11.33 1.01
N ARG A 352 -14.81 -12.07 2.13
CA ARG A 352 -15.43 -11.60 3.38
C ARG A 352 -14.72 -10.37 3.96
N ILE A 353 -13.39 -10.34 3.88
CA ILE A 353 -12.57 -9.21 4.33
C ILE A 353 -12.79 -8.00 3.41
N LEU A 354 -12.79 -8.16 2.09
CA LEU A 354 -13.10 -7.09 1.14
C LEU A 354 -14.53 -6.55 1.33
N GLY A 355 -15.49 -7.46 1.56
CA GLY A 355 -16.90 -7.14 1.79
C GLY A 355 -17.17 -6.45 3.13
N PHE A 356 -16.28 -6.60 4.12
CA PHE A 356 -16.41 -5.92 5.40
C PHE A 356 -16.35 -4.40 5.22
N GLU A 357 -17.29 -3.69 5.86
CA GLU A 357 -17.58 -2.27 5.56
C GLU A 357 -16.34 -1.37 5.62
N HIS A 358 -15.48 -1.59 6.62
CA HIS A 358 -14.36 -0.71 6.96
C HIS A 358 -13.05 -1.07 6.25
N THR A 359 -13.02 -2.12 5.42
CA THR A 359 -11.82 -2.52 4.69
C THR A 359 -11.51 -1.57 3.54
N MET A 360 -10.33 -0.96 3.60
CA MET A 360 -9.69 -0.20 2.54
C MET A 360 -9.02 -1.13 1.52
N ILE A 361 -8.67 -0.59 0.36
CA ILE A 361 -7.89 -1.32 -0.64
C ILE A 361 -6.42 -0.87 -0.58
N GLY A 362 -5.51 -1.82 -0.39
CA GLY A 362 -4.07 -1.64 -0.49
C GLY A 362 -3.48 -2.67 -1.43
N SER A 363 -2.54 -2.30 -2.30
CA SER A 363 -2.00 -3.23 -3.31
C SER A 363 -0.97 -4.19 -2.75
N ASP A 364 -0.19 -3.74 -1.77
CA ASP A 364 0.98 -4.46 -1.25
C ASP A 364 1.95 -4.84 -2.40
N GLY A 365 2.00 -4.01 -3.45
CA GLY A 365 2.90 -4.23 -4.58
C GLY A 365 4.37 -4.20 -4.15
N LEU A 366 5.16 -5.15 -4.65
CA LEU A 366 6.62 -5.21 -4.50
C LEU A 366 7.26 -4.83 -5.85
N PRO A 367 7.58 -3.55 -6.09
CA PRO A 367 7.89 -3.04 -7.42
C PRO A 367 9.28 -3.40 -7.94
N HIS A 368 10.13 -4.00 -7.11
CA HIS A 368 11.52 -4.32 -7.44
C HIS A 368 11.74 -5.83 -7.73
N ASP A 369 10.70 -6.64 -7.61
CA ASP A 369 10.74 -8.07 -7.92
C ASP A 369 10.86 -8.28 -9.44
N GLY A 370 11.67 -9.27 -9.85
CA GLY A 370 11.83 -9.63 -11.27
C GLY A 370 10.56 -10.24 -11.89
N ALA A 371 9.89 -11.10 -11.14
CA ALA A 371 8.58 -11.66 -11.45
C ALA A 371 7.60 -11.35 -10.31
N PRO A 372 7.06 -10.12 -10.24
CA PRO A 372 6.28 -9.66 -9.08
C PRO A 372 4.95 -10.40 -8.96
N HIS A 373 4.31 -10.29 -7.80
CA HIS A 373 2.89 -10.65 -7.67
C HIS A 373 2.03 -9.71 -8.54
N PRO A 374 0.99 -10.21 -9.27
CA PRO A 374 0.11 -9.36 -10.11
C PRO A 374 -0.63 -8.24 -9.35
N ARG A 375 -0.61 -8.23 -8.02
CA ARG A 375 -1.24 -7.21 -7.18
C ARG A 375 -0.60 -5.84 -7.38
N LEU A 376 0.68 -5.82 -7.80
CA LEU A 376 1.40 -4.61 -8.18
C LEU A 376 0.73 -3.86 -9.35
N TRP A 377 0.06 -4.57 -10.26
CA TRP A 377 -0.48 -4.01 -11.51
C TRP A 377 -2.00 -4.15 -11.67
N GLY A 378 -2.67 -4.92 -10.82
CA GLY A 378 -4.09 -5.25 -11.01
C GLY A 378 -5.01 -5.03 -9.81
N THR A 379 -4.52 -4.58 -8.65
CA THR A 379 -5.32 -4.47 -7.42
C THR A 379 -6.62 -3.67 -7.59
N PHE A 380 -6.54 -2.38 -7.95
CA PHE A 380 -7.73 -1.53 -7.98
C PHE A 380 -8.70 -1.94 -9.10
N PRO A 381 -8.23 -2.20 -10.34
CA PRO A 381 -9.06 -2.68 -11.43
C PRO A 381 -9.72 -4.02 -11.12
N ARG A 382 -9.05 -4.93 -10.41
CA ARG A 382 -9.64 -6.21 -9.97
C ARG A 382 -10.79 -6.00 -8.98
N VAL A 383 -10.67 -5.06 -8.05
CA VAL A 383 -11.77 -4.73 -7.14
C VAL A 383 -12.98 -4.20 -7.90
N LEU A 384 -12.78 -3.34 -8.91
CA LEU A 384 -13.86 -2.73 -9.69
C LEU A 384 -14.48 -3.72 -10.69
N GLY A 385 -13.64 -4.43 -11.44
CA GLY A 385 -14.03 -5.39 -12.46
C GLY A 385 -14.47 -6.71 -11.87
N HIS A 386 -13.53 -7.53 -11.44
CA HIS A 386 -13.82 -8.86 -10.89
C HIS A 386 -14.78 -8.84 -9.69
N TYR A 387 -14.47 -8.09 -8.61
CA TYR A 387 -15.25 -8.19 -7.37
C TYR A 387 -16.55 -7.39 -7.39
N SER A 388 -16.54 -6.13 -7.85
CA SER A 388 -17.74 -5.30 -7.88
C SER A 388 -18.66 -5.66 -9.05
N ARG A 389 -18.17 -5.63 -10.30
CA ARG A 389 -19.00 -5.97 -11.47
C ARG A 389 -19.21 -7.48 -11.62
N GLY A 390 -18.17 -8.30 -11.52
CA GLY A 390 -18.21 -9.73 -11.84
C GLY A 390 -18.89 -10.59 -10.78
N LEU A 391 -18.53 -10.39 -9.51
CA LEU A 391 -19.07 -11.15 -8.38
C LEU A 391 -20.24 -10.45 -7.66
N ASN A 392 -20.50 -9.18 -7.96
CA ASN A 392 -21.47 -8.37 -7.25
C ASN A 392 -21.25 -8.37 -5.72
N LEU A 393 -19.98 -8.37 -5.28
CA LEU A 393 -19.63 -8.40 -3.86
C LEU A 393 -20.07 -7.12 -3.14
N PHE A 394 -20.02 -5.98 -3.85
CA PHE A 394 -20.55 -4.69 -3.42
C PHE A 394 -20.75 -3.76 -4.63
N PRO A 395 -21.63 -2.73 -4.52
CA PRO A 395 -21.82 -1.72 -5.57
C PRO A 395 -20.53 -0.98 -5.91
N LEU A 396 -20.43 -0.49 -7.15
CA LEU A 396 -19.25 0.24 -7.65
C LEU A 396 -18.96 1.49 -6.80
N GLU A 397 -19.98 2.20 -6.34
CA GLU A 397 -19.87 3.35 -5.46
C GLU A 397 -19.22 3.00 -4.11
N THR A 398 -19.51 1.80 -3.59
CA THR A 398 -18.87 1.26 -2.39
C THR A 398 -17.42 0.87 -2.69
N ALA A 399 -17.15 0.25 -3.84
CA ALA A 399 -15.80 -0.08 -4.28
C ALA A 399 -14.93 1.18 -4.37
N VAL A 400 -15.40 2.22 -5.07
CA VAL A 400 -14.72 3.52 -5.19
C VAL A 400 -14.52 4.15 -3.81
N TYR A 401 -15.55 4.19 -2.95
CA TYR A 401 -15.43 4.71 -1.59
C TYR A 401 -14.31 4.03 -0.78
N LYS A 402 -14.21 2.70 -0.87
CA LYS A 402 -13.19 1.90 -0.16
C LYS A 402 -11.74 2.22 -0.56
N MET A 403 -11.53 2.74 -1.78
CA MET A 403 -10.23 3.13 -2.30
C MET A 403 -10.06 4.66 -2.43
N THR A 404 -11.01 5.45 -1.92
CA THR A 404 -10.97 6.93 -1.99
C THR A 404 -11.35 7.54 -0.63
N GLY A 405 -12.62 7.89 -0.41
CA GLY A 405 -13.08 8.62 0.77
C GLY A 405 -12.85 7.90 2.10
N LEU A 406 -12.99 6.57 2.13
CA LEU A 406 -12.63 5.77 3.31
C LEU A 406 -11.13 5.91 3.62
N THR A 407 -10.28 5.70 2.61
CA THR A 407 -8.83 5.74 2.75
C THR A 407 -8.32 7.13 3.14
N ALA A 408 -8.80 8.18 2.47
CA ALA A 408 -8.45 9.56 2.79
C ALA A 408 -8.80 9.91 4.24
N ARG A 409 -9.98 9.49 4.72
CA ARG A 409 -10.41 9.71 6.10
C ARG A 409 -9.55 8.94 7.11
N THR A 410 -9.25 7.67 6.85
CA THR A 410 -8.41 6.86 7.75
C THR A 410 -7.01 7.47 7.90
N PHE A 411 -6.37 7.83 6.78
CA PHE A 411 -5.03 8.41 6.76
C PHE A 411 -4.98 9.93 7.01
N GLY A 412 -6.13 10.60 7.15
CA GLY A 412 -6.20 12.03 7.49
C GLY A 412 -5.64 12.93 6.38
N LEU A 413 -5.90 12.56 5.13
CA LEU A 413 -5.50 13.30 3.94
C LEU A 413 -6.57 14.36 3.66
N ALA A 414 -6.45 15.54 4.28
CA ALA A 414 -7.38 16.65 3.99
C ALA A 414 -7.41 16.94 2.50
N ASP A 415 -8.58 17.33 2.01
CA ASP A 415 -8.85 17.78 0.64
C ASP A 415 -8.68 16.73 -0.48
N ARG A 416 -8.60 15.43 -0.15
CA ARG A 416 -8.49 14.32 -1.10
C ARG A 416 -9.54 13.22 -0.87
N GLY A 417 -9.64 12.30 -1.84
CA GLY A 417 -10.51 11.12 -1.78
C GLY A 417 -12.00 11.40 -2.01
N VAL A 418 -12.38 12.65 -2.29
CA VAL A 418 -13.76 13.03 -2.61
C VAL A 418 -13.76 14.07 -3.73
N LEU A 419 -14.64 13.92 -4.73
CA LEU A 419 -14.84 14.93 -5.76
C LEU A 419 -15.74 16.05 -5.21
N LYS A 420 -15.10 17.10 -4.68
CA LYS A 420 -15.77 18.24 -4.07
C LYS A 420 -15.09 19.54 -4.44
N GLN A 421 -15.86 20.60 -4.63
CA GLN A 421 -15.30 21.93 -4.88
C GLN A 421 -14.29 22.33 -3.79
N GLY A 422 -13.13 22.82 -4.22
CA GLY A 422 -12.00 23.22 -3.38
C GLY A 422 -11.00 22.10 -3.07
N PHE A 423 -11.34 20.84 -3.35
CA PHE A 423 -10.47 19.68 -3.13
C PHE A 423 -9.43 19.57 -4.24
N ALA A 424 -8.32 18.87 -3.98
CA ALA A 424 -7.31 18.61 -5.01
C ALA A 424 -7.93 17.83 -6.18
N ALA A 425 -7.55 18.18 -7.41
CA ALA A 425 -8.01 17.49 -8.60
C ALA A 425 -7.21 16.20 -8.84
N ASP A 426 -7.37 15.25 -7.93
CA ASP A 426 -6.97 13.86 -8.12
C ASP A 426 -8.16 13.07 -8.65
N ILE A 427 -8.14 12.70 -9.93
CA ILE A 427 -9.30 12.16 -10.61
C ILE A 427 -8.87 10.98 -11.49
N VAL A 428 -9.66 9.93 -11.50
CA VAL A 428 -9.56 8.84 -12.47
C VAL A 428 -10.82 8.81 -13.34
N VAL A 429 -10.62 8.67 -14.65
CA VAL A 429 -11.67 8.42 -15.63
C VAL A 429 -11.52 7.00 -16.12
N PHE A 430 -12.57 6.19 -16.01
CA PHE A 430 -12.53 4.78 -16.40
C PHE A 430 -13.85 4.27 -16.99
N ASP A 431 -13.76 3.21 -17.77
CA ASP A 431 -14.90 2.50 -18.34
C ASP A 431 -15.40 1.42 -17.39
N GLU A 432 -16.60 1.58 -16.82
CA GLU A 432 -17.12 0.60 -15.87
C GLU A 432 -17.43 -0.76 -16.49
N ASN A 433 -17.61 -0.84 -17.81
CA ASN A 433 -17.90 -2.10 -18.50
C ASN A 433 -16.62 -2.88 -18.84
N GLU A 434 -15.49 -2.19 -19.00
CA GLU A 434 -14.21 -2.79 -19.38
C GLU A 434 -13.18 -2.88 -18.24
N ILE A 435 -13.33 -2.08 -17.17
CA ILE A 435 -12.35 -2.01 -16.08
C ILE A 435 -12.09 -3.39 -15.48
N ASP A 436 -10.86 -3.86 -15.51
CA ASP A 436 -10.46 -5.14 -14.91
C ASP A 436 -8.93 -5.27 -14.85
N GLU A 437 -8.41 -6.20 -14.05
CA GLU A 437 -7.00 -6.55 -14.17
C GLU A 437 -6.68 -7.23 -15.49
N ALA A 438 -5.45 -7.01 -15.98
CA ALA A 438 -4.84 -7.85 -17.01
C ALA A 438 -3.66 -8.66 -16.46
N ALA A 439 -3.13 -8.26 -15.30
CA ALA A 439 -2.02 -8.93 -14.65
C ALA A 439 -2.47 -10.27 -14.06
N SER A 440 -1.70 -11.31 -14.34
CA SER A 440 -1.91 -12.66 -13.80
C SER A 440 -0.61 -13.19 -13.20
N PHE A 441 -0.65 -14.27 -12.43
CA PHE A 441 0.57 -14.88 -11.90
C PHE A 441 1.57 -15.30 -13.00
N ALA A 442 1.07 -15.69 -14.19
CA ALA A 442 1.91 -16.05 -15.33
C ALA A 442 2.44 -14.83 -16.11
N LYS A 443 1.70 -13.71 -16.11
CA LYS A 443 2.08 -12.44 -16.75
C LYS A 443 1.80 -11.29 -15.78
N PRO A 444 2.66 -11.08 -14.78
CA PRO A 444 2.33 -10.19 -13.65
C PRO A 444 2.50 -8.70 -13.96
N ILE A 445 3.22 -8.37 -15.04
CA ILE A 445 3.44 -6.99 -15.50
C ILE A 445 2.56 -6.76 -16.73
N GLN A 446 1.31 -6.39 -16.49
CA GLN A 446 0.34 -6.04 -17.53
C GLN A 446 -0.50 -4.86 -17.07
N ARG A 447 -0.67 -3.88 -17.96
CA ARG A 447 -1.51 -2.69 -17.70
C ARG A 447 -2.96 -3.10 -17.59
N ALA A 448 -3.68 -2.50 -16.66
CA ALA A 448 -5.10 -2.76 -16.48
C ALA A 448 -5.93 -2.34 -17.70
N LYS A 449 -7.13 -2.91 -17.81
CA LYS A 449 -8.13 -2.54 -18.82
C LYS A 449 -9.02 -1.42 -18.28
N GLY A 450 -9.64 -0.65 -19.18
CA GLY A 450 -10.67 0.32 -18.85
C GLY A 450 -10.20 1.62 -18.16
N ILE A 451 -8.93 1.76 -17.76
CA ILE A 451 -8.39 3.05 -17.27
C ILE A 451 -8.11 3.97 -18.46
N ASP A 452 -8.88 5.05 -18.58
CA ASP A 452 -8.77 6.01 -19.68
C ASP A 452 -7.76 7.10 -19.37
N THR A 453 -8.00 7.85 -18.29
CA THR A 453 -7.23 9.03 -17.92
C THR A 453 -7.04 9.09 -16.41
N VAL A 454 -5.84 9.44 -15.95
CA VAL A 454 -5.55 9.72 -14.54
C VAL A 454 -4.96 11.12 -14.40
N ILE A 455 -5.47 11.86 -13.43
CA ILE A 455 -5.15 13.26 -13.15
C ILE A 455 -4.69 13.34 -11.70
N VAL A 456 -3.54 13.97 -11.45
CA VAL A 456 -3.01 14.20 -10.10
C VAL A 456 -2.76 15.69 -9.94
N ASN A 457 -3.33 16.30 -8.90
CA ASN A 457 -3.29 17.75 -8.67
C ASN A 457 -3.61 18.57 -9.94
N GLY A 458 -4.56 18.11 -10.75
CA GLY A 458 -5.03 18.75 -11.98
C GLY A 458 -4.19 18.52 -13.24
N ALA A 459 -3.05 17.83 -13.16
CA ALA A 459 -2.25 17.48 -14.33
C ALA A 459 -2.50 16.02 -14.74
N VAL A 460 -2.66 15.78 -16.05
CA VAL A 460 -2.85 14.44 -16.60
C VAL A 460 -1.54 13.65 -16.53
N VAL A 461 -1.51 12.56 -15.75
CA VAL A 461 -0.33 11.69 -15.56
C VAL A 461 -0.40 10.39 -16.36
N TRP A 462 -1.60 9.96 -16.75
CA TRP A 462 -1.85 8.80 -17.58
C TRP A 462 -2.92 9.12 -18.63
N ARG A 463 -2.66 8.78 -19.88
CA ARG A 463 -3.62 8.87 -20.99
C ARG A 463 -3.17 7.99 -22.14
N GLU A 464 -4.10 7.52 -22.98
CA GLU A 464 -3.77 6.71 -24.16
C GLU A 464 -2.94 5.46 -23.83
N GLY A 465 -3.20 4.85 -22.66
CA GLY A 465 -2.53 3.64 -22.21
C GLY A 465 -1.05 3.80 -21.84
N LYS A 466 -0.56 5.01 -21.59
CA LYS A 466 0.84 5.29 -21.21
C LYS A 466 0.98 6.46 -20.22
N PRO A 467 2.11 6.56 -19.48
CA PRO A 467 2.42 7.75 -18.70
C PRO A 467 2.65 8.96 -19.60
N THR A 468 2.26 10.16 -19.15
CA THR A 468 2.46 11.42 -19.90
C THR A 468 3.82 12.08 -19.63
N GLY A 469 4.53 11.62 -18.58
CA GLY A 469 5.73 12.26 -18.06
C GLY A 469 5.47 13.40 -17.07
N ALA A 470 4.22 13.81 -16.86
CA ALA A 470 3.86 14.77 -15.82
C ALA A 470 4.10 14.17 -14.43
N ARG A 471 4.75 14.94 -13.56
CA ARG A 471 5.08 14.53 -12.18
C ARG A 471 4.57 15.55 -11.15
N PRO A 472 3.25 15.71 -11.02
CA PRO A 472 2.65 16.72 -10.15
C PRO A 472 2.51 16.25 -8.70
N GLY A 473 3.01 15.06 -8.36
CA GLY A 473 2.89 14.44 -7.06
C GLY A 473 3.43 15.30 -5.93
N ARG A 474 2.79 15.22 -4.76
CA ARG A 474 3.20 15.94 -3.55
C ARG A 474 3.38 15.00 -2.39
N VAL A 475 4.35 15.29 -1.53
CA VAL A 475 4.44 14.71 -0.19
C VAL A 475 3.31 15.31 0.65
N LEU A 476 2.41 14.46 1.13
CA LEU A 476 1.23 14.83 1.89
C LEU A 476 1.51 14.77 3.39
N ALA A 477 0.97 15.74 4.12
CA ALA A 477 0.94 15.72 5.57
C ALA A 477 -0.43 15.23 6.06
N ARG A 478 -0.45 14.67 7.26
CA ARG A 478 -1.69 14.31 7.95
C ARG A 478 -2.27 15.52 8.67
N THR A 479 -3.53 15.82 8.38
CA THR A 479 -4.32 16.83 9.09
C THR A 479 -5.34 16.10 9.94
N ALA A 480 -5.27 16.27 11.26
CA ALA A 480 -6.10 15.56 12.21
C ALA A 480 -7.42 16.25 12.52
#